data_AF-A0A3D5AK34-F1
#
_entry.id   AF-A0A3D5AK34-F1
#
_cell.length_a   1.000
_cell.length_b   1.000
_cell.length_c   1.000
_cell.angle_alpha   90.00
_cell.angle_beta   90.00
_cell.angle_gamma   90.00
#
_symmetry.space_group_name_H-M   'P 1'
#
loop_
_entity.id
_entity.type
_entity.pdbx_description
1 polymer ?
#
loop_
_entity_poly.entity_id
_entity_poly.type
_entity_poly.pdbx_seq_one_letter_code
_entity_poly.pdbx_strand_id
1 'polypeptide(L)'
;MEDRSLSEQELSRSLDRTTASPSASPSPSPSPTPTGPPAPVAGLSVVQMNNAAIIVEVGRSLGLPKRALIIGVATAMQESNLHNNASQAVPESLKYPHEGTSVDHDSVGVFQQRPSSGWGTVANLMRPAYQAEKFFAKLIKLDWENMSLTAAAQAVQISAYPNAYAKHESRATTVVNAFEPLG
;
A
#
# COMPACT_ATOMS: atom_id res chain seq x y z
N MET A 1 71.10 38.05 8.50
CA MET A 1 71.33 39.23 7.65
C MET A 1 71.39 38.68 6.23
N GLU A 2 70.47 39.19 5.40
CA GLU A 2 70.38 39.05 3.95
C GLU A 2 70.01 37.65 3.41
N ASP A 3 69.15 37.48 2.43
CA ASP A 3 68.13 38.35 1.82
C ASP A 3 67.22 37.43 0.99
N ARG A 4 66.08 38.00 0.59
CA ARG A 4 65.05 37.48 -0.29
C ARG A 4 65.58 36.91 -1.62
N SER A 5 64.80 36.02 -2.25
CA SER A 5 64.11 36.33 -3.52
C SER A 5 63.88 35.09 -4.40
N LEU A 6 62.59 34.76 -4.54
CA LEU A 6 61.86 34.40 -5.76
C LEU A 6 62.66 33.99 -7.01
N SER A 7 62.32 32.82 -7.56
CA SER A 7 62.12 32.66 -9.00
C SER A 7 61.19 31.49 -9.27
N GLU A 8 60.04 31.82 -9.86
CA GLU A 8 59.14 30.91 -10.57
C GLU A 8 59.81 30.35 -11.84
N GLN A 9 59.09 29.42 -12.48
CA GLN A 9 59.35 28.79 -13.78
C GLN A 9 60.22 27.53 -13.74
N GLU A 10 59.95 26.47 -14.46
CA GLU A 10 58.83 26.07 -15.31
C GLU A 10 59.09 24.58 -15.59
N LEU A 11 58.00 23.85 -15.78
CA LEU A 11 57.88 22.76 -16.76
C LEU A 11 58.82 21.54 -16.68
N SER A 12 58.15 20.43 -16.35
CA SER A 12 58.18 19.18 -17.11
C SER A 12 59.38 18.24 -16.91
N ARG A 13 59.24 17.39 -15.90
CA ARG A 13 59.88 16.07 -15.72
C ARG A 13 58.89 15.23 -14.92
N SER A 14 58.61 13.95 -15.13
CA SER A 14 59.05 12.92 -16.05
C SER A 14 58.12 11.73 -15.78
N LEU A 15 57.90 10.92 -16.82
CA LEU A 15 57.75 9.46 -16.83
C LEU A 15 57.44 8.71 -15.51
N ASP A 16 56.31 8.02 -15.55
CA ASP A 16 56.17 6.56 -15.35
C ASP A 16 56.82 5.94 -14.10
N ARG A 17 55.98 5.56 -13.10
CA ARG A 17 56.14 4.30 -12.37
C ARG A 17 54.90 3.89 -11.56
N THR A 18 54.52 2.64 -11.77
CA THR A 18 53.43 1.82 -11.22
C THR A 18 53.44 1.61 -9.68
N THR A 19 52.25 1.27 -9.17
CA THR A 19 51.88 0.46 -7.97
C THR A 19 51.59 1.19 -6.65
N ALA A 20 50.31 1.20 -6.22
CA ALA A 20 49.82 0.45 -5.04
C ALA A 20 48.39 0.88 -4.59
N SER A 21 47.53 -0.15 -4.41
CA SER A 21 46.33 -0.28 -3.57
C SER A 21 45.10 0.63 -3.76
N PRO A 22 43.91 0.07 -4.08
CA PRO A 22 42.65 0.77 -3.90
C PRO A 22 42.30 0.84 -2.41
N SER A 23 42.08 2.06 -1.92
CA SER A 23 41.47 2.30 -0.61
C SER A 23 40.07 1.68 -0.60
N ALA A 24 39.83 0.72 0.30
CA ALA A 24 38.53 0.12 0.50
C ALA A 24 37.54 1.20 0.95
N SER A 25 36.54 1.49 0.12
CA SER A 25 35.37 2.26 0.56
C SER A 25 34.60 1.43 1.59
N PRO A 26 34.12 2.01 2.70
CA PRO A 26 33.27 1.29 3.63
C PRO A 26 31.97 0.90 2.93
N SER A 27 31.60 -0.38 2.98
CA SER A 27 30.26 -0.83 2.59
C SER A 27 29.22 -0.05 3.41
N PRO A 28 28.13 0.43 2.79
CA PRO A 28 27.05 1.03 3.57
C PRO A 28 26.41 -0.06 4.45
N SER A 29 26.38 0.17 5.76
CA SER A 29 25.56 -0.61 6.68
C SER A 29 24.09 -0.60 6.21
N PRO A 30 23.33 -1.70 6.38
CA PRO A 30 21.91 -1.68 6.06
C PRO A 30 21.21 -0.69 7.00
N SER A 31 20.55 0.32 6.42
CA SER A 31 19.67 1.23 7.15
C SER A 31 18.59 0.45 7.91
N PRO A 32 18.18 0.90 9.11
CA PRO A 32 17.11 0.26 9.85
C PRO A 32 15.83 0.22 8.99
N THR A 33 15.22 -0.96 8.88
CA THR A 33 13.93 -1.13 8.22
C THR A 33 12.90 -0.26 8.96
N PRO A 34 12.17 0.65 8.28
CA PRO A 34 11.14 1.43 8.93
C PRO A 34 10.09 0.50 9.55
N THR A 35 9.83 0.62 10.85
CA THR A 35 8.83 -0.18 11.58
C THR A 35 7.39 0.33 11.36
N GLY A 36 7.14 0.98 10.23
CA GLY A 36 5.84 1.53 9.86
C GLY A 36 5.49 1.20 8.41
N PRO A 37 4.22 1.39 8.01
CA PRO A 37 3.85 1.28 6.60
C PRO A 37 4.76 2.19 5.75
N PRO A 38 5.06 1.79 4.51
CA PRO A 38 5.94 2.55 3.63
C PRO A 38 5.41 3.97 3.48
N ALA A 39 6.32 4.91 3.18
CA ALA A 39 5.95 6.27 2.86
C ALA A 39 4.83 6.29 1.80
N PRO A 40 3.89 7.25 1.85
CA PRO A 40 2.76 7.20 0.94
C PRO A 40 3.15 7.22 -0.54
N VAL A 41 2.54 6.30 -1.29
CA VAL A 41 2.75 6.13 -2.73
C VAL A 41 1.46 6.36 -3.49
N ALA A 42 1.55 6.43 -4.82
CA ALA A 42 0.39 6.47 -5.71
C ALA A 42 -0.63 7.59 -5.38
N GLY A 43 -0.13 8.72 -4.87
CA GLY A 43 -0.93 9.87 -4.46
C GLY A 43 -1.87 9.60 -3.28
N LEU A 44 -1.60 8.58 -2.46
CA LEU A 44 -2.36 8.31 -1.25
C LEU A 44 -1.86 9.15 -0.07
N SER A 45 -2.76 9.39 0.88
CA SER A 45 -2.42 9.91 2.22
C SER A 45 -1.88 8.80 3.12
N VAL A 46 -1.26 9.19 4.24
CA VAL A 46 -0.83 8.27 5.31
C VAL A 46 -2.00 7.41 5.79
N VAL A 47 -3.17 7.99 5.98
CA VAL A 47 -4.33 7.26 6.50
C VAL A 47 -4.80 6.18 5.51
N GLN A 48 -4.85 6.50 4.22
CA GLN A 48 -5.20 5.52 3.19
C GLN A 48 -4.15 4.40 3.10
N MET A 49 -2.87 4.73 3.25
CA MET A 49 -1.80 3.72 3.30
C MET A 49 -1.90 2.83 4.53
N ASN A 50 -2.30 3.35 5.69
CA ASN A 50 -2.53 2.55 6.89
C ASN A 50 -3.67 1.54 6.67
N ASN A 51 -4.79 1.97 6.09
CA ASN A 51 -5.89 1.07 5.76
C ASN A 51 -5.50 0.05 4.68
N ALA A 52 -4.71 0.44 3.67
CA ALA A 52 -4.17 -0.49 2.68
C ALA A 52 -3.22 -1.52 3.32
N ALA A 53 -2.39 -1.11 4.29
CA ALA A 53 -1.50 -1.99 5.03
C ALA A 53 -2.28 -3.09 5.74
N ILE A 54 -3.39 -2.74 6.40
CA ILE A 54 -4.27 -3.71 7.07
C ILE A 54 -4.81 -4.74 6.08
N ILE A 55 -5.29 -4.31 4.90
CA ILE A 55 -5.79 -5.22 3.86
C ILE A 55 -4.69 -6.16 3.37
N VAL A 56 -3.49 -5.64 3.12
CA VAL A 56 -2.32 -6.41 2.68
C VAL A 56 -1.89 -7.41 3.75
N GLU A 57 -1.81 -7.00 5.00
CA GLU A 57 -1.41 -7.85 6.12
C GLU A 57 -2.41 -8.98 6.37
N VAL A 58 -3.72 -8.70 6.32
CA VAL A 58 -4.76 -9.73 6.42
C VAL A 58 -4.65 -10.73 5.28
N GLY A 59 -4.48 -10.28 4.03
CA GLY A 59 -4.34 -11.22 2.92
C GLY A 59 -3.07 -12.07 3.03
N ARG A 60 -1.97 -11.50 3.52
CA ARG A 60 -0.72 -12.23 3.81
C ARG A 60 -0.88 -13.24 4.94
N SER A 61 -1.56 -12.88 6.02
CA SER A 61 -1.79 -13.80 7.16
C SER A 61 -2.68 -14.99 6.77
N LEU A 62 -3.52 -14.81 5.76
CA LEU A 62 -4.31 -15.87 5.12
C LEU A 62 -3.52 -16.68 4.06
N GLY A 63 -2.24 -16.38 3.84
CA GLY A 63 -1.39 -17.06 2.86
C GLY A 63 -1.76 -16.77 1.40
N LEU A 64 -2.48 -15.68 1.14
CA LEU A 64 -2.94 -15.36 -0.21
C LEU A 64 -1.83 -14.76 -1.08
N PRO A 65 -1.80 -15.10 -2.37
CA PRO A 65 -0.78 -14.57 -3.27
C PRO A 65 -1.01 -13.08 -3.52
N LYS A 66 0.05 -12.39 -3.96
CA LYS A 66 0.07 -10.96 -4.29
C LYS A 66 -1.13 -10.49 -5.10
N ARG A 67 -1.59 -11.30 -6.08
CA ARG A 67 -2.75 -10.98 -6.91
C ARG A 67 -4.02 -10.74 -6.09
N ALA A 68 -4.29 -11.58 -5.08
CA ALA A 68 -5.44 -11.40 -4.19
C ALA A 68 -5.33 -10.08 -3.41
N LEU A 69 -4.13 -9.73 -2.93
CA LEU A 69 -3.87 -8.46 -2.23
C LEU A 69 -4.21 -7.26 -3.11
N ILE A 70 -3.78 -7.30 -4.38
CA ILE A 70 -4.07 -6.25 -5.38
C ILE A 70 -5.58 -6.14 -5.60
N ILE A 71 -6.30 -7.27 -5.74
CA ILE A 71 -7.77 -7.29 -5.87
C ILE A 71 -8.43 -6.63 -4.64
N GLY A 72 -8.00 -6.98 -3.43
CA GLY A 72 -8.54 -6.40 -2.19
C GLY A 72 -8.30 -4.89 -2.09
N VAL A 73 -7.08 -4.43 -2.33
CA VAL A 73 -6.73 -3.00 -2.29
C VAL A 73 -7.46 -2.22 -3.39
N ALA A 74 -7.53 -2.74 -4.62
CA ALA A 74 -8.26 -2.10 -5.70
C ALA A 74 -9.77 -2.00 -5.42
N THR A 75 -10.34 -3.02 -4.78
CA THR A 75 -11.75 -3.00 -4.35
C THR A 75 -11.96 -1.89 -3.31
N ALA A 76 -11.17 -1.84 -2.24
CA ALA A 76 -11.31 -0.79 -1.22
C ALA A 76 -11.03 0.63 -1.76
N MET A 77 -10.16 0.78 -2.76
CA MET A 77 -10.00 2.05 -3.48
C MET A 77 -11.27 2.47 -4.21
N GLN A 78 -11.97 1.53 -4.84
CA GLN A 78 -13.20 1.81 -5.56
C GLN A 78 -14.38 2.10 -4.60
N GLU A 79 -14.49 1.35 -3.50
CA GLU A 79 -15.61 1.46 -2.56
C GLU A 79 -15.52 2.72 -1.70
N SER A 80 -14.33 3.06 -1.19
CA SER A 80 -14.20 4.15 -0.22
C SER A 80 -12.95 5.01 -0.44
N ASN A 81 -12.22 4.80 -1.52
CA ASN A 81 -10.88 5.37 -1.70
C ASN A 81 -9.97 5.05 -0.50
N LEU A 82 -10.07 3.84 0.06
CA LEU A 82 -9.33 3.35 1.23
C LEU A 82 -9.64 4.06 2.56
N HIS A 83 -10.78 4.75 2.68
CA HIS A 83 -11.24 5.32 3.95
C HIS A 83 -12.20 4.38 4.68
N ASN A 84 -12.09 4.30 6.00
CA ASN A 84 -13.06 3.66 6.86
C ASN A 84 -14.21 4.64 7.09
N ASN A 85 -15.27 4.55 6.28
CA ASN A 85 -16.40 5.48 6.34
C ASN A 85 -17.52 4.98 7.26
N ALA A 86 -17.98 5.81 8.19
CA ALA A 86 -19.25 5.57 8.87
C ALA A 86 -20.43 5.91 7.94
N SER A 87 -21.65 5.49 8.28
CA SER A 87 -22.86 5.87 7.54
C SER A 87 -23.81 6.65 8.44
N GLN A 88 -24.38 7.74 7.91
CA GLN A 88 -25.42 8.51 8.60
C GLN A 88 -26.72 7.71 8.78
N ALA A 89 -26.98 6.72 7.92
CA ALA A 89 -28.12 5.81 8.08
C ALA A 89 -27.88 4.74 9.15
N VAL A 90 -26.64 4.62 9.67
CA VAL A 90 -26.25 3.68 10.73
C VAL A 90 -25.67 4.48 11.90
N PRO A 91 -26.49 5.10 12.77
CA PRO A 91 -25.99 5.94 13.86
C PRO A 91 -25.00 5.25 14.80
N GLU A 92 -25.07 3.92 14.94
CA GLU A 92 -24.09 3.14 15.69
C GLU A 92 -22.68 3.25 15.10
N SER A 93 -22.55 3.31 13.77
CA SER A 93 -21.25 3.36 13.07
C SER A 93 -20.45 4.61 13.40
N LEU A 94 -21.13 5.73 13.67
CA LEU A 94 -20.53 7.02 14.05
C LEU A 94 -19.79 6.98 15.41
N LYS A 95 -19.99 5.91 16.20
CA LYS A 95 -19.34 5.72 17.51
C LYS A 95 -17.97 5.05 17.40
N TYR A 96 -17.59 4.55 16.22
CA TYR A 96 -16.31 3.87 15.99
C TYR A 96 -15.33 4.77 15.23
N PRO A 97 -14.01 4.52 15.27
CA PRO A 97 -13.03 5.29 14.49
C PRO A 97 -13.35 5.26 12.99
N HIS A 98 -13.40 6.43 12.36
CA HIS A 98 -13.70 6.58 10.94
C HIS A 98 -13.05 7.84 10.37
N GLU A 99 -12.79 7.84 9.07
CA GLU A 99 -12.19 8.96 8.34
C GLU A 99 -13.22 9.81 7.59
N GLY A 100 -14.44 9.30 7.43
CA GLY A 100 -15.48 9.94 6.64
C GLY A 100 -16.86 9.42 6.99
N THR A 101 -17.86 10.08 6.41
CA THR A 101 -19.26 9.63 6.50
C THR A 101 -19.83 9.51 5.10
N SER A 102 -20.65 8.48 4.86
CA SER A 102 -21.44 8.30 3.65
C SER A 102 -22.93 8.41 3.96
N VAL A 103 -23.71 8.67 2.91
CA VAL A 103 -25.18 8.60 2.92
C VAL A 103 -25.69 7.41 2.10
N ASP A 104 -24.79 6.53 1.66
CA ASP A 104 -25.11 5.38 0.82
C ASP A 104 -25.64 4.21 1.65
N HIS A 105 -26.96 4.17 1.83
CA HIS A 105 -27.66 3.14 2.58
C HIS A 105 -26.97 2.85 3.94
N ASP A 106 -27.00 1.59 4.40
CA ASP A 106 -26.30 1.13 5.61
C ASP A 106 -24.88 0.60 5.33
N SER A 107 -24.25 0.99 4.22
CA SER A 107 -22.89 0.59 3.87
C SER A 107 -21.85 1.27 4.77
N VAL A 108 -20.88 0.52 5.31
CA VAL A 108 -19.86 1.08 6.22
C VAL A 108 -18.44 0.53 5.96
N GLY A 109 -17.46 1.31 6.39
CA GLY A 109 -16.03 1.09 6.39
C GLY A 109 -15.37 0.89 5.02
N VAL A 110 -14.18 0.28 4.99
CA VAL A 110 -13.26 0.30 3.83
C VAL A 110 -13.74 -0.45 2.60
N PHE A 111 -14.64 -1.43 2.74
CA PHE A 111 -15.26 -2.14 1.60
C PHE A 111 -16.74 -1.78 1.43
N GLN A 112 -17.24 -0.76 2.15
CA GLN A 112 -18.65 -0.35 2.12
C GLN A 112 -19.63 -1.55 2.28
N GLN A 113 -19.30 -2.48 3.17
CA GLN A 113 -20.13 -3.66 3.44
C GLN A 113 -21.36 -3.30 4.29
N ARG A 114 -22.48 -3.99 4.04
CA ARG A 114 -23.77 -3.71 4.68
C ARG A 114 -24.10 -4.71 5.78
N PRO A 115 -24.39 -4.27 7.03
CA PRO A 115 -24.93 -5.15 8.07
C PRO A 115 -26.20 -5.86 7.63
N SER A 116 -27.14 -5.15 6.97
CA SER A 116 -28.40 -5.73 6.48
C SER A 116 -28.22 -6.85 5.46
N SER A 117 -27.11 -6.87 4.73
CA SER A 117 -26.76 -7.94 3.78
C SER A 117 -25.96 -9.09 4.42
N GLY A 118 -25.87 -9.14 5.75
CA GLY A 118 -25.26 -10.25 6.49
C GLY A 118 -23.73 -10.28 6.51
N TRP A 119 -23.05 -9.16 6.19
CA TRP A 119 -21.59 -9.10 6.23
C TRP A 119 -21.03 -9.12 7.67
N GLY A 120 -21.80 -8.62 8.64
CA GLY A 120 -21.44 -8.61 10.06
C GLY A 120 -22.24 -7.59 10.86
N THR A 121 -21.96 -7.49 12.15
CA THR A 121 -22.46 -6.41 13.00
C THR A 121 -21.78 -5.09 12.65
N VAL A 122 -22.39 -3.95 12.98
CA VAL A 122 -21.79 -2.63 12.75
C VAL A 122 -20.42 -2.53 13.42
N ALA A 123 -20.31 -2.96 14.68
CA ALA A 123 -19.06 -3.04 15.43
C ALA A 123 -17.94 -3.79 14.68
N ASN A 124 -18.28 -4.90 14.02
CA ASN A 124 -17.32 -5.66 13.24
C ASN A 124 -16.98 -4.97 11.92
N LEU A 125 -17.98 -4.43 11.22
CA LEU A 125 -17.77 -3.78 9.93
C LEU A 125 -17.00 -2.45 10.05
N MET A 126 -17.02 -1.78 11.20
CA MET A 126 -16.15 -0.61 11.42
C MET A 126 -14.68 -0.95 11.67
N ARG A 127 -14.29 -2.24 11.67
CA ARG A 127 -12.89 -2.69 11.77
C ARG A 127 -12.37 -3.08 10.38
N PRO A 128 -11.41 -2.34 9.79
CA PRO A 128 -10.89 -2.66 8.45
C PRO A 128 -10.38 -4.09 8.29
N ALA A 129 -9.72 -4.65 9.31
CA ALA A 129 -9.23 -6.03 9.28
C ALA A 129 -10.36 -7.05 9.13
N TYR A 130 -11.47 -6.88 9.84
CA TYR A 130 -12.62 -7.78 9.75
C TYR A 130 -13.26 -7.74 8.36
N GLN A 131 -13.41 -6.54 7.76
CA GLN A 131 -13.95 -6.45 6.41
C GLN A 131 -13.03 -7.10 5.38
N ALA A 132 -11.72 -6.94 5.53
CA ALA A 132 -10.72 -7.60 4.68
C ALA A 132 -10.81 -9.12 4.81
N GLU A 133 -10.90 -9.66 6.03
CA GLU A 133 -11.08 -11.10 6.27
C GLU A 133 -12.35 -11.62 5.58
N LYS A 134 -13.48 -10.91 5.72
CA LYS A 134 -14.75 -11.29 5.06
C LYS A 134 -14.67 -11.21 3.55
N PHE A 135 -14.03 -10.18 3.01
CA PHE A 135 -13.81 -10.02 1.58
C PHE A 135 -13.01 -11.19 1.03
N PHE A 136 -11.85 -11.49 1.62
CA PHE A 136 -11.00 -12.59 1.18
C PHE A 136 -11.66 -13.96 1.37
N ALA A 137 -12.38 -14.18 2.46
CA ALA A 137 -13.13 -15.41 2.69
C ALA A 137 -14.23 -15.67 1.64
N LYS A 138 -14.76 -14.62 1.02
CA LYS A 138 -15.65 -14.76 -0.16
C LYS A 138 -14.84 -14.94 -1.44
N LEU A 139 -13.78 -14.17 -1.64
CA LEU A 139 -12.93 -14.23 -2.84
C LEU A 139 -12.43 -15.66 -3.10
N ILE A 140 -11.88 -16.33 -2.08
CA ILE A 140 -11.30 -17.68 -2.20
C ILE A 140 -12.30 -18.79 -2.54
N LYS A 141 -13.61 -18.50 -2.48
CA LYS A 141 -14.66 -19.45 -2.87
C LYS A 141 -15.02 -19.35 -4.35
N LEU A 142 -14.41 -18.41 -5.07
CA LEU A 142 -14.62 -18.15 -6.49
C LEU A 142 -13.42 -18.66 -7.30
N ASP A 143 -13.61 -18.81 -8.61
CA ASP A 143 -12.50 -19.03 -9.56
C ASP A 143 -11.76 -17.71 -9.88
N TRP A 144 -11.42 -16.95 -8.85
CA TRP A 144 -10.94 -15.58 -8.96
C TRP A 144 -9.59 -15.45 -9.67
N GLU A 145 -8.78 -16.51 -9.67
CA GLU A 145 -7.46 -16.53 -10.31
C GLU A 145 -7.56 -16.41 -11.82
N ASN A 146 -8.58 -17.04 -12.42
CA ASN A 146 -8.87 -17.01 -13.85
C ASN A 146 -9.76 -15.82 -14.26
N MET A 147 -10.21 -15.02 -13.31
CA MET A 147 -10.98 -13.81 -13.56
C MET A 147 -10.08 -12.60 -13.77
N SER A 148 -10.57 -11.61 -14.53
CA SER A 148 -10.01 -10.26 -14.45
C SER A 148 -10.17 -9.73 -13.02
N LEU A 149 -9.29 -8.80 -12.59
CA LEU A 149 -9.37 -8.21 -11.25
C LEU A 149 -10.77 -7.65 -10.98
N THR A 150 -11.29 -6.94 -11.97
CA THR A 150 -12.61 -6.33 -11.97
C THR A 150 -13.73 -7.35 -11.79
N ALA A 151 -13.67 -8.47 -12.53
CA ALA A 151 -14.66 -9.53 -12.39
C ALA A 151 -14.61 -10.21 -11.02
N ALA A 152 -13.40 -10.45 -10.49
CA ALA A 152 -13.22 -11.01 -9.16
C ALA A 152 -13.78 -10.08 -8.06
N ALA A 153 -13.43 -8.79 -8.09
CA ALA A 153 -13.93 -7.79 -7.16
C ALA A 153 -15.46 -7.67 -7.22
N GLN A 154 -16.01 -7.59 -8.43
CA GLN A 154 -17.44 -7.53 -8.69
C GLN A 154 -18.17 -8.78 -8.18
N ALA A 155 -17.61 -9.97 -8.37
CA ALA A 155 -18.21 -11.22 -7.91
C ALA A 155 -18.28 -11.32 -6.38
N VAL A 156 -17.35 -10.69 -5.65
CA VAL A 156 -17.38 -10.64 -4.19
C VAL A 156 -18.38 -9.59 -3.68
N GLN A 157 -18.36 -8.39 -4.25
CA GLN A 157 -19.14 -7.25 -3.75
C GLN A 157 -20.57 -7.18 -4.30
N ILE A 158 -20.78 -7.71 -5.51
CA ILE A 158 -22.07 -7.66 -6.21
C ILE A 158 -22.57 -6.20 -6.31
N SER A 159 -21.72 -5.29 -6.79
CA SER A 159 -22.07 -3.87 -6.94
C SER A 159 -22.81 -3.61 -8.28
N ALA A 160 -23.38 -2.41 -8.46
CA ALA A 160 -24.05 -2.07 -9.73
C ALA A 160 -23.08 -1.67 -10.86
N TYR A 161 -21.76 -1.59 -10.62
CA TYR A 161 -20.81 -0.95 -11.52
C TYR A 161 -19.60 -1.84 -11.85
N PRO A 162 -19.79 -2.86 -12.71
CA PRO A 162 -18.76 -3.86 -12.97
C PRO A 162 -17.44 -3.25 -13.46
N ASN A 163 -17.44 -2.24 -14.35
CA ASN A 163 -16.19 -1.72 -14.93
C ASN A 163 -15.41 -0.72 -14.06
N ALA A 164 -15.88 -0.38 -12.86
CA ALA A 164 -15.29 0.70 -12.07
C ALA A 164 -13.92 0.34 -11.46
N TYR A 165 -13.66 -0.96 -11.22
CA TYR A 165 -12.45 -1.43 -10.54
C TYR A 165 -11.18 -1.39 -11.40
N ALA A 166 -11.31 -1.51 -12.73
CA ALA A 166 -10.16 -1.63 -13.64
C ALA A 166 -9.20 -0.42 -13.55
N LYS A 167 -9.74 0.79 -13.35
CA LYS A 167 -8.93 2.02 -13.20
C LYS A 167 -8.02 2.01 -11.98
N HIS A 168 -8.28 1.15 -11.00
CA HIS A 168 -7.52 1.05 -9.76
C HIS A 168 -6.41 0.00 -9.80
N GLU A 169 -6.38 -0.91 -10.77
CA GLU A 169 -5.45 -2.05 -10.78
C GLU A 169 -3.98 -1.62 -10.74
N SER A 170 -3.57 -0.68 -11.61
CA SER A 170 -2.20 -0.17 -11.62
C SER A 170 -1.83 0.52 -10.30
N ARG A 171 -2.73 1.37 -9.79
CA ARG A 171 -2.54 2.11 -8.55
C ARG A 171 -2.45 1.17 -7.33
N ALA A 172 -3.32 0.18 -7.26
CA ALA A 172 -3.31 -0.85 -6.22
C ALA A 172 -2.05 -1.72 -6.30
N THR A 173 -1.57 -2.03 -7.51
CA THR A 173 -0.30 -2.74 -7.71
C THR A 173 0.87 -1.96 -7.13
N THR A 174 0.96 -0.65 -7.41
CA THR A 174 1.99 0.22 -6.80
C THR A 174 1.92 0.20 -5.28
N VAL A 175 0.72 0.25 -4.71
CA VAL A 175 0.52 0.20 -3.25
C VAL A 175 0.96 -1.13 -2.66
N VAL A 176 0.53 -2.26 -3.22
CA VAL A 176 0.93 -3.59 -2.75
C VAL A 176 2.44 -3.78 -2.86
N ASN A 177 3.06 -3.32 -3.96
CA ASN A 177 4.52 -3.38 -4.13
C ASN A 177 5.28 -2.61 -3.05
N ALA A 178 4.75 -1.49 -2.57
CA ALA A 178 5.41 -0.70 -1.53
C ALA A 178 5.52 -1.45 -0.19
N PHE A 179 4.67 -2.47 0.05
CA PHE A 179 4.73 -3.32 1.24
C PHE A 179 5.62 -4.55 1.06
N GLU A 180 6.17 -4.80 -0.14
CA GLU A 180 7.13 -5.86 -0.37
C GLU A 180 8.53 -5.40 0.02
N PRO A 181 9.38 -6.26 0.63
CA PRO A 181 10.80 -5.97 0.75
C PRO A 181 11.37 -5.69 -0.64
N LEU A 182 12.19 -4.64 -0.77
CA LEU A 182 13.05 -4.48 -1.94
C LEU A 182 13.99 -5.70 -1.94
N GLY A 183 13.72 -6.65 -2.83
CA GLY A 183 14.59 -7.80 -3.09
C GLY A 183 15.90 -7.39 -3.72
#